data_AF-A0A7X9Q3D1-F1
#
_entry.id   AF-A0A7X9Q3D1-F1
#
_cell.length_a   1.000
_cell.length_b   1.000
_cell.length_c   1.000
_cell.angle_alpha   90.00
_cell.angle_beta   90.00
_cell.angle_gamma   90.00
#
_symmetry.space_group_name_H-M   'P 1'
#
loop_
_entity.id
_entity.type
_entity.pdbx_description
1 polymer ?
#
loop_
_entity_poly.entity_id
_entity_poly.type
_entity_poly.pdbx_seq_one_letter_code
_entity_poly.pdbx_strand_id
1 'polypeptide(L)'
;MKVHEHKAVESFDAWADAQLERLRGNKAADVVFTTASELGDFSLIWHLVGAVRGLTSDHHANQAFIFSAFIGAESIIVNQGIKRLFRRTRPTEAGDPRYPVRKPSTSSFPSGHASSAFFAATLLTAWGGAVTAPAWFALAGVVGTSRAYVRIHH
;
A
#
# COMPACT_ATOMS: atom_id res chain seq x y z
N MET A 1 24.64 -19.63 0.45
CA MET A 1 24.41 -19.03 -0.88
C MET A 1 24.47 -17.52 -0.71
N LYS A 2 25.57 -16.88 -1.10
CA LYS A 2 25.75 -15.43 -0.96
C LYS A 2 24.88 -14.74 -2.02
N VAL A 3 23.78 -14.12 -1.58
CA VAL A 3 22.95 -13.28 -2.44
C VAL A 3 23.86 -12.15 -2.94
N HIS A 4 24.06 -12.05 -4.25
CA HIS A 4 24.65 -10.85 -4.82
C HIS A 4 23.69 -9.69 -4.51
N GLU A 5 24.07 -8.81 -3.59
CA GLU A 5 23.44 -7.51 -3.41
C GLU A 5 23.46 -6.80 -4.77
N HIS A 6 22.29 -6.69 -5.39
CA HIS A 6 22.14 -6.08 -6.71
C HIS A 6 22.28 -4.58 -6.53
N LYS A 7 23.52 -4.06 -6.61
CA LYS A 7 23.86 -2.63 -6.50
C LYS A 7 22.92 -1.71 -7.30
N ALA A 8 22.43 -2.19 -8.45
CA ALA A 8 21.45 -1.47 -9.26
C ALA A 8 20.12 -1.24 -8.53
N VAL A 9 19.59 -2.25 -7.84
CA VAL A 9 18.35 -2.16 -7.04
C VAL A 9 18.54 -1.20 -5.88
N GLU A 10 19.67 -1.31 -5.17
CA GLU A 10 19.99 -0.39 -4.06
C GLU A 10 20.14 1.06 -4.51
N SER A 11 20.77 1.28 -5.67
CA SER A 11 20.90 2.62 -6.25
C SER A 11 19.55 3.21 -6.66
N PHE A 12 18.63 2.37 -7.11
CA PHE A 12 17.27 2.78 -7.45
C PHE A 12 16.46 3.13 -6.19
N ASP A 13 16.49 2.26 -5.17
CA ASP A 13 15.83 2.49 -3.88
C ASP A 13 16.33 3.80 -3.24
N ALA A 14 17.64 4.06 -3.27
CA ALA A 14 18.24 5.29 -2.77
C ALA A 14 17.83 6.53 -3.58
N TRP A 15 17.79 6.43 -4.91
CA TRP A 15 17.31 7.51 -5.77
C TRP A 15 15.83 7.85 -5.48
N ALA A 16 15.00 6.83 -5.30
CA ALA A 16 13.57 6.99 -4.99
C ALA A 16 13.37 7.67 -3.64
N ASP A 17 14.09 7.24 -2.58
CA ASP A 17 14.04 7.91 -1.27
C ASP A 17 14.50 9.37 -1.37
N ALA A 18 15.53 9.66 -2.16
CA ALA A 18 16.00 11.03 -2.36
C ALA A 18 14.97 11.92 -3.07
N GLN A 19 14.14 11.37 -3.97
CA GLN A 19 13.02 12.13 -4.54
C GLN A 19 11.93 12.39 -3.50
N LEU A 20 11.60 11.40 -2.68
CA LEU A 20 10.60 11.55 -1.62
C LEU A 20 11.06 12.54 -0.54
N GLU A 21 12.36 12.59 -0.23
CA GLU A 21 12.90 13.56 0.73
C GLU A 21 12.63 15.00 0.31
N ARG A 22 12.59 15.30 -1.00
CA ARG A 22 12.25 16.66 -1.49
C ARG A 22 10.81 17.06 -1.17
N LEU A 23 9.92 16.09 -0.97
CA LEU A 23 8.52 16.31 -0.63
C LEU A 23 8.30 16.33 0.89
N ARG A 24 9.18 15.66 1.67
CA ARG A 24 9.11 15.62 3.13
C ARG A 24 9.25 17.01 3.75
N GLY A 25 8.47 17.27 4.79
CA GLY A 25 8.39 18.57 5.46
C GLY A 25 7.42 19.54 4.81
N ASN A 26 6.84 19.21 3.64
CA ASN A 26 5.67 19.90 3.13
C ASN A 26 4.43 19.40 3.89
N LYS A 27 3.75 20.30 4.60
CA LYS A 27 2.57 19.96 5.43
C LYS A 27 1.48 19.17 4.68
N ALA A 28 1.21 19.51 3.42
CA ALA A 28 0.17 18.84 2.64
C ALA A 28 0.60 17.42 2.26
N ALA A 29 1.83 17.25 1.79
CA ALA A 29 2.39 15.93 1.46
C ALA A 29 2.48 15.05 2.71
N ASP A 30 2.96 15.61 3.83
CA ASP A 30 3.08 14.92 5.11
C ASP A 30 1.74 14.38 5.58
N VAL A 31 0.67 15.19 5.53
CA VAL A 31 -0.68 14.75 5.88
C VAL A 31 -1.16 13.66 4.93
N VAL A 32 -1.08 13.88 3.61
CA VAL A 32 -1.58 12.92 2.61
C VAL A 32 -0.91 11.56 2.76
N PHE A 33 0.42 11.51 2.81
CA PHE A 33 1.15 10.24 2.85
C PHE A 33 1.07 9.57 4.22
N THR A 34 1.06 10.33 5.32
CA THR A 34 0.90 9.74 6.66
C THR A 34 -0.49 9.14 6.80
N THR A 35 -1.55 9.87 6.45
CA THR A 35 -2.93 9.38 6.49
C THR A 35 -3.14 8.21 5.51
N ALA A 36 -2.59 8.26 4.30
CA ALA A 36 -2.67 7.13 3.36
C ALA A 36 -1.96 5.88 3.89
N SER A 37 -0.84 6.05 4.60
CA SER A 37 -0.12 4.95 5.23
C SER A 37 -0.93 4.32 6.37
N GLU A 38 -1.55 5.15 7.22
CA GLU A 38 -2.45 4.69 8.30
C GLU A 38 -3.71 4.01 7.76
N LEU A 39 -4.39 4.61 6.79
CA LEU A 39 -5.59 4.04 6.19
C LEU A 39 -5.28 2.81 5.32
N GLY A 40 -4.05 2.67 4.83
CA GLY A 40 -3.62 1.46 4.16
C GLY A 40 -3.37 0.29 5.11
N ASP A 41 -3.22 0.54 6.43
CA ASP A 41 -3.06 -0.54 7.40
C ASP A 41 -4.30 -1.43 7.39
N PHE A 42 -4.07 -2.75 7.33
CA PHE A 42 -5.12 -3.75 7.17
C PHE A 42 -6.07 -3.48 5.99
N SER A 43 -5.61 -2.75 4.96
CA SER A 43 -6.43 -2.37 3.81
C SER A 43 -7.70 -1.59 4.18
N LEU A 44 -7.68 -0.86 5.30
CA LEU A 44 -8.85 -0.15 5.84
C LEU A 44 -9.50 0.81 4.81
N ILE A 45 -8.69 1.55 4.05
CA ILE A 45 -9.19 2.45 3.00
C ILE A 45 -10.06 1.73 1.98
N TRP A 46 -9.70 0.51 1.61
CA TRP A 46 -10.42 -0.28 0.62
C TRP A 46 -11.72 -0.82 1.20
N HIS A 47 -11.72 -1.25 2.47
CA HIS A 47 -12.96 -1.61 3.16
C HIS A 47 -13.92 -0.42 3.27
N LEU A 48 -13.42 0.79 3.54
CA LEU A 48 -14.24 2.01 3.56
C LEU A 48 -14.80 2.35 2.18
N VAL A 49 -13.99 2.31 1.12
CA VAL A 49 -14.45 2.51 -0.26
C VAL A 49 -15.53 1.49 -0.64
N GLY A 50 -15.30 0.22 -0.32
CA GLY A 50 -16.28 -0.85 -0.51
C GLY A 50 -17.58 -0.59 0.23
N ALA A 51 -17.52 -0.22 1.51
CA ALA A 51 -18.69 0.08 2.33
C ALA A 51 -19.47 1.28 1.81
N VAL A 52 -18.80 2.40 1.50
CA VAL A 52 -19.45 3.60 0.93
C VAL A 52 -20.17 3.27 -0.37
N ARG A 53 -19.52 2.52 -1.26
CA ARG A 53 -20.16 2.04 -2.49
C ARG A 53 -21.34 1.11 -2.17
N GLY A 54 -21.20 0.26 -1.17
CA GLY A 54 -22.25 -0.65 -0.71
C GLY A 54 -23.54 0.03 -0.25
N LEU A 55 -23.45 1.26 0.27
CA LEU A 55 -24.61 2.04 0.71
C LEU A 55 -25.49 2.56 -0.45
N THR A 56 -25.05 2.44 -1.70
CA THR A 56 -25.75 3.02 -2.86
C THR A 56 -26.81 2.10 -3.47
N SER A 57 -26.72 0.78 -3.27
CA SER A 57 -27.77 -0.19 -3.64
C SER A 57 -27.49 -1.57 -3.03
N ASP A 58 -28.52 -2.44 -2.97
CA ASP A 58 -28.38 -3.83 -2.51
C ASP A 58 -27.38 -4.63 -3.37
N HIS A 59 -27.34 -4.36 -4.68
CA HIS A 59 -26.35 -4.96 -5.58
C HIS A 59 -24.92 -4.56 -5.18
N HIS A 60 -24.70 -3.29 -4.86
CA HIS A 60 -23.41 -2.80 -4.42
C HIS A 60 -23.06 -3.27 -3.01
N ALA A 61 -24.04 -3.46 -2.12
CA ALA A 61 -23.84 -4.02 -0.79
C ALA A 61 -23.24 -5.43 -0.88
N ASN A 62 -23.79 -6.29 -1.74
CA ASN A 62 -23.24 -7.63 -2.01
C ASN A 62 -21.81 -7.56 -2.57
N GLN A 63 -21.54 -6.63 -3.49
CA GLN A 63 -20.19 -6.40 -4.01
C GLN A 63 -19.20 -5.96 -2.91
N ALA A 64 -19.63 -5.16 -1.93
CA ALA A 64 -18.78 -4.72 -0.82
C ALA A 64 -18.31 -5.88 0.06
N PHE A 65 -19.18 -6.87 0.31
CA PHE A 65 -18.82 -8.09 1.03
C PHE A 65 -17.82 -8.93 0.25
N ILE A 66 -18.09 -9.19 -1.04
CA ILE A 66 -17.18 -9.95 -1.92
C ILE A 66 -15.82 -9.25 -2.02
N PHE A 67 -15.83 -7.92 -2.18
CA PHE A 67 -14.63 -7.10 -2.25
C PHE A 67 -13.77 -7.25 -1.00
N SER A 68 -14.39 -7.12 0.18
CA SER A 68 -13.70 -7.28 1.46
C SER A 68 -13.14 -8.70 1.63
N ALA A 69 -13.85 -9.73 1.19
CA ALA A 69 -13.37 -11.11 1.21
C ALA A 69 -12.14 -11.29 0.30
N PHE A 70 -12.15 -10.73 -0.91
CA PHE A 70 -11.00 -10.79 -1.82
C PHE A 70 -9.78 -10.04 -1.29
N ILE A 71 -9.96 -8.86 -0.70
CA ILE A 71 -8.88 -8.12 -0.03
C ILE A 71 -8.29 -8.95 1.13
N GLY A 72 -9.15 -9.61 1.91
CA GLY A 72 -8.71 -10.53 2.97
C GLY A 72 -7.91 -11.71 2.43
N ALA A 73 -8.39 -12.36 1.36
CA ALA A 73 -7.70 -13.48 0.73
C ALA A 73 -6.35 -13.09 0.15
N GLU A 74 -6.28 -11.95 -0.55
CA GLU A 74 -5.04 -11.36 -1.07
C GLU A 74 -4.03 -11.13 0.07
N SER A 75 -4.48 -10.51 1.16
CA SER A 75 -3.64 -10.24 2.33
C SER A 75 -3.10 -11.53 2.96
N ILE A 76 -3.90 -12.59 3.04
CA ILE A 76 -3.43 -13.90 3.54
C ILE A 76 -2.37 -14.48 2.61
N ILE A 77 -2.62 -14.50 1.29
CA ILE A 77 -1.69 -15.05 0.30
C ILE A 77 -0.36 -14.29 0.34
N VAL A 78 -0.40 -12.96 0.37
CA VAL A 78 0.80 -12.13 0.37
C VAL A 78 1.54 -12.22 1.70
N ASN A 79 0.86 -12.02 2.84
CA ASN A 79 1.53 -11.94 4.13
C ASN A 79 1.91 -13.31 4.71
N GLN A 80 1.12 -14.36 4.46
CA GLN A 80 1.40 -15.70 4.98
C GLN A 80 2.09 -16.60 3.96
N GLY A 81 1.81 -16.45 2.67
CA GLY A 81 2.49 -17.19 1.61
C GLY A 81 3.81 -16.52 1.24
N ILE A 82 3.72 -15.40 0.52
CA ILE A 82 4.87 -14.79 -0.18
C ILE A 82 5.90 -14.23 0.79
N LYS A 83 5.49 -13.47 1.81
CA LYS A 83 6.43 -12.86 2.77
C LYS A 83 7.27 -13.88 3.55
N ARG A 84 6.78 -15.11 3.74
CA ARG A 84 7.55 -16.18 4.40
C ARG A 84 8.68 -16.71 3.52
N LEU A 85 8.57 -16.54 2.20
CA LEU A 85 9.61 -16.93 1.24
C LEU A 85 10.73 -15.90 1.16
N PHE A 86 10.41 -14.60 1.31
CA PHE A 86 11.37 -13.51 1.22
C PHE A 86 11.68 -12.92 2.61
N ARG A 87 12.70 -13.46 3.28
CA ARG A 87 13.22 -12.98 4.58
C ARG A 87 14.11 -11.73 4.43
N ARG A 88 13.70 -10.72 3.65
CA ARG A 88 14.46 -9.46 3.50
C ARG A 88 14.27 -8.60 4.76
N THR A 89 15.36 -8.09 5.33
CA THR A 89 15.38 -7.13 6.45
C THR A 89 14.92 -5.75 5.99
N ARG A 90 14.31 -4.94 6.87
CA ARG A 90 13.83 -3.56 6.58
C ARG A 90 14.99 -2.56 6.63
N PRO A 91 14.93 -1.41 5.90
CA PRO A 91 15.96 -0.37 5.92
C PRO A 91 16.16 0.26 7.31
N THR A 92 15.08 0.39 8.07
CA THR A 92 15.04 0.98 9.41
C THR A 92 13.98 0.29 10.26
N GLU A 93 14.25 0.06 11.55
CA GLU A 93 13.32 -0.64 12.44
C GLU A 93 12.10 0.20 12.88
N ALA A 94 12.17 1.53 12.81
CA ALA A 94 11.17 2.43 13.39
C ALA A 94 10.52 3.42 12.40
N GLY A 95 10.97 3.47 11.14
CA GLY A 95 10.55 4.52 10.20
C GLY A 95 11.25 5.86 10.47
N ASP A 96 10.79 6.92 9.81
CA ASP A 96 11.30 8.28 10.02
C ASP A 96 10.69 8.92 11.28
N PRO A 97 11.49 9.46 12.24
CA PRO A 97 10.99 10.03 13.48
C PRO A 97 10.02 11.20 13.31
N ARG A 98 10.00 11.84 12.14
CA ARG A 98 9.09 12.94 11.80
C ARG A 98 7.63 12.51 11.70
N TYR A 99 7.37 11.21 11.48
CA TYR A 99 6.02 10.70 11.18
C TYR A 99 5.63 9.60 12.16
N PRO A 100 4.59 9.81 13.00
CA PRO A 100 4.13 8.82 13.96
C PRO A 100 3.28 7.77 13.25
N VAL A 101 3.91 6.79 12.61
CA VAL A 101 3.23 5.71 11.89
C VAL A 101 3.42 4.36 12.59
N ARG A 102 2.40 3.51 12.52
CA ARG A 102 2.43 2.19 13.15
C ARG A 102 3.56 1.33 12.58
N LYS A 103 4.37 0.77 13.47
CA LYS A 103 5.43 -0.21 13.17
C LYS A 103 4.80 -1.55 12.73
N PRO A 104 5.06 -2.05 11.51
CA PRO A 104 4.61 -3.38 11.11
C PRO A 104 5.47 -4.46 11.78
N SER A 105 4.84 -5.58 12.16
CA SER A 105 5.52 -6.74 12.75
C SER A 105 6.02 -7.78 11.74
N THR A 106 5.85 -7.55 10.43
CA THR A 106 6.16 -8.54 9.36
C THR A 106 7.15 -8.00 8.31
N SER A 107 7.73 -8.89 7.48
CA SER A 107 8.85 -8.56 6.56
C SER A 107 8.54 -7.43 5.56
N SER A 108 9.61 -6.80 5.04
CA SER A 108 9.58 -5.63 4.15
C SER A 108 9.06 -5.90 2.75
N PHE A 109 9.06 -7.15 2.29
CA PHE A 109 8.87 -7.45 0.88
C PHE A 109 7.98 -8.69 0.66
N PRO A 110 6.96 -8.60 -0.21
CA PRO A 110 6.47 -7.38 -0.90
C PRO A 110 5.65 -6.43 0.01
N SER A 111 5.39 -5.20 -0.44
CA SER A 111 4.54 -4.24 0.27
C SER A 111 3.07 -4.67 0.21
N GLY A 112 2.47 -4.96 1.37
CA GLY A 112 1.05 -5.31 1.48
C GLY A 112 0.15 -4.17 1.03
N HIS A 113 0.49 -2.92 1.41
CA HIS A 113 -0.24 -1.72 1.00
C HIS A 113 -0.25 -1.54 -0.51
N ALA A 114 0.87 -1.74 -1.19
CA ALA A 114 0.92 -1.61 -2.64
C ALA A 114 0.12 -2.75 -3.32
N SER A 115 0.32 -3.99 -2.88
CA SER A 115 -0.37 -5.14 -3.46
C SER A 115 -1.89 -5.03 -3.33
N SER A 116 -2.39 -4.75 -2.12
CA SER A 116 -3.83 -4.58 -1.88
C SER A 116 -4.40 -3.36 -2.60
N ALA A 117 -3.61 -2.28 -2.74
CA ALA A 117 -4.02 -1.08 -3.45
C ALA A 117 -4.23 -1.30 -4.95
N PHE A 118 -3.27 -1.91 -5.64
CA PHE A 118 -3.41 -2.18 -7.07
C PHE A 118 -4.44 -3.29 -7.36
N PHE A 119 -4.58 -4.26 -6.46
CA PHE A 119 -5.66 -5.24 -6.53
C PHE A 119 -7.04 -4.58 -6.39
N ALA A 120 -7.22 -3.72 -5.38
CA ALA A 120 -8.44 -2.95 -5.18
C ALA A 120 -8.79 -2.08 -6.40
N ALA A 121 -7.81 -1.33 -6.92
CA ALA A 121 -8.02 -0.49 -8.09
C ALA A 121 -8.47 -1.27 -9.32
N THR A 122 -7.92 -2.47 -9.52
CA THR A 122 -8.29 -3.37 -10.62
C THR A 122 -9.75 -3.81 -10.51
N LEU A 123 -10.18 -4.29 -9.34
CA LEU A 123 -11.57 -4.73 -9.13
C LEU A 123 -12.57 -3.58 -9.22
N LEU A 124 -12.26 -2.43 -8.63
CA LEU A 124 -13.13 -1.25 -8.68
C LEU A 124 -13.27 -0.71 -10.11
N THR A 125 -12.20 -0.74 -10.90
CA THR A 125 -12.24 -0.39 -12.33
C THR A 125 -13.07 -1.41 -13.12
N ALA A 126 -12.93 -2.70 -12.84
CA ALA A 126 -13.71 -3.74 -13.52
C ALA A 126 -15.21 -3.59 -13.29
N TRP A 127 -15.64 -3.13 -12.11
CA TRP A 127 -17.05 -2.92 -11.79
C TRP A 127 -17.58 -1.52 -12.15
N GLY A 128 -16.74 -0.49 -12.07
CA GLY A 128 -17.12 0.91 -12.34
C GLY A 128 -16.90 1.34 -13.79
N GLY A 129 -16.21 0.51 -14.59
CA GLY A 129 -15.83 0.82 -15.97
C GLY A 129 -14.52 1.59 -16.07
N ALA A 130 -13.91 1.53 -17.26
CA ALA A 130 -12.57 2.08 -17.55
C ALA A 130 -12.44 3.59 -17.28
N VAL A 131 -13.54 4.35 -17.34
CA VAL A 131 -13.56 5.79 -17.02
C VAL A 131 -13.14 6.08 -15.57
N THR A 132 -13.35 5.12 -14.66
CA THR A 132 -12.98 5.28 -13.24
C THR A 132 -11.52 4.90 -12.97
N ALA A 133 -10.84 4.27 -13.92
CA ALA A 133 -9.47 3.76 -13.75
C ALA A 133 -8.48 4.83 -13.29
N PRO A 134 -8.43 6.04 -13.88
CA PRO A 134 -7.45 7.04 -13.48
C PRO A 134 -7.55 7.40 -11.99
N ALA A 135 -8.77 7.50 -11.46
CA ALA A 135 -8.99 7.82 -10.05
C ALA A 135 -8.49 6.69 -9.14
N TRP A 136 -8.84 5.43 -9.44
CA TRP A 136 -8.45 4.30 -8.61
C TRP A 136 -6.95 4.02 -8.63
N PHE A 137 -6.33 4.09 -9.81
CA PHE A 137 -4.89 3.88 -9.94
C PHE A 137 -4.08 5.05 -9.35
N ALA A 138 -4.59 6.29 -9.40
CA ALA A 138 -3.98 7.41 -8.68
C ALA A 138 -4.02 7.18 -7.16
N LEU A 139 -5.17 6.78 -6.61
CA LEU A 139 -5.28 6.46 -5.19
C LEU A 139 -4.37 5.30 -4.80
N ALA A 140 -4.29 4.26 -5.63
CA ALA A 140 -3.40 3.13 -5.40
C ALA A 140 -1.92 3.54 -5.43
N GLY A 141 -1.54 4.45 -6.33
CA GLY A 141 -0.21 5.05 -6.38
C GLY A 141 0.14 5.79 -5.09
N VAL A 142 -0.78 6.59 -4.55
CA VAL A 142 -0.60 7.30 -3.27
C VAL A 142 -0.42 6.31 -2.11
N VAL A 143 -1.33 5.33 -1.98
CA VAL A 143 -1.27 4.31 -0.92
C VAL A 143 0.00 3.46 -1.03
N GLY A 144 0.36 3.03 -2.23
CA GLY A 144 1.58 2.25 -2.48
C GLY A 144 2.86 3.02 -2.14
N THR A 145 2.92 4.31 -2.50
CA THR A 145 4.09 5.17 -2.26
C THR A 145 4.19 5.65 -0.80
N SER A 146 3.07 5.73 -0.09
CA SER A 146 3.01 6.22 1.29
C SER A 146 3.98 5.53 2.25
N ARG A 147 4.22 4.23 2.06
CA ARG A 147 5.12 3.43 2.91
C ARG A 147 6.60 3.74 2.68
N ALA A 148 6.97 4.07 1.45
CA ALA A 148 8.31 4.57 1.12
C ALA A 148 8.48 6.01 1.63
N TYR A 149 7.42 6.84 1.52
CA TYR A 149 7.44 8.21 2.04
C TYR A 149 7.76 8.25 3.54
N VAL A 150 7.11 7.41 4.35
CA VAL A 150 7.36 7.34 5.80
C VAL A 150 8.58 6.48 6.19
N ARG A 151 9.39 6.03 5.21
CA ARG A 151 10.61 5.20 5.37
C ARG A 151 10.40 3.88 6.11
N ILE A 152 9.23 3.27 5.98
CA ILE A 152 9.00 1.93 6.54
C ILE A 152 9.18 0.83 5.46
N HIS A 153 9.18 1.20 4.18
CA HIS A 153 9.54 0.34 3.05
C HIS A 153 10.63 1.00 2.19
N HIS A 154 11.40 0.17 1.48
CA HIS A 154 12.24 0.59 0.37
C HIS A 154 11.36 0.93 -0.84
#